data_AF-A0A0A8YS66-F1
#
_entry.id   AF-A0A0A8YS66-F1
#
_cell.length_a   1.000
_cell.length_b   1.000
_cell.length_c   1.000
_cell.angle_alpha   90.00
_cell.angle_beta   90.00
_cell.angle_gamma   90.00
#
_symmetry.space_group_name_H-M   'P 1'
#
loop_
_entity.id
_entity.type
_entity.pdbx_description
1 polymer ?
#
loop_
_entity_poly.entity_id
_entity_poly.type
_entity_poly.pdbx_seq_one_letter_code
_entity_poly.pdbx_strand_id
1 'polypeptide(L)'
;MNQDNYLEEAMKMRNLLEEFRNVRGNHGIRSPTILGVREHVFTGSVSSLASFMSNQETSFVTLGQRVLAYLKVRMHYGHPDVFDRIFHITRGGISKASRVINISEDIYAGFNSTLRQGNITHHEYIQVGKGRDVGLNQIALFEGKVAGGNGEQVLSRDVYRLGQLFDFFRMLTFFFTTVGYYVCTMMTVLTVYIFLYGRVYLALSGLDYSISRQARFLGNTALDAALNAQFLVQIGIFTAVPMIMGFILELGLMKAIFSFITMQLQFCSVFFTFSLGTKTHYFGRTILHGGAKYRATGRGFVVRHIKFAENYRLYSRSHFVKALEVALLLIVYIAYGYTKGGSSSFILITISSWFLVMSWLFAPYIFNPSGFEWQKTVEDFDDWTNWLLYKGGVGVKGDNSWESWWDEEQAHIKSWRGRILETILSLRFLIFQYGIVYKLKITAHNTSLAVYGFSWIVLLVMVLLFKLFTATPKKSTALPTFVRFLQGLLALGIIAGIALLIVFTRFTIADLFASALAFIATGWCVLCLAVTWKRVVKTLGLWDSVREIARMYDAGMGAVIFVPIVFFSWFPFVSAFQSRILFNQAFSRGLEISLILAGNKANQQT
;
A
#
# COMPACT_ATOMS: atom_id res chain seq x y z
N MET A 1 -12.81 -1.87 26.35
CA MET A 1 -12.86 -3.34 26.19
C MET A 1 -12.77 -3.68 24.70
N ASN A 2 -12.15 -4.81 24.31
CA ASN A 2 -11.98 -5.17 22.88
C ASN A 2 -13.25 -5.78 22.28
N GLN A 3 -13.84 -6.70 23.03
CA GLN A 3 -15.16 -7.27 22.79
C GLN A 3 -16.00 -6.95 24.00
N ASP A 4 -17.25 -6.64 23.76
CA ASP A 4 -18.25 -6.43 24.80
C ASP A 4 -19.53 -7.15 24.39
N ASN A 5 -20.25 -7.69 25.35
CA ASN A 5 -21.53 -8.30 25.07
C ASN A 5 -22.61 -7.50 25.77
N TYR A 6 -23.66 -7.15 25.04
CA TYR A 6 -24.82 -6.51 25.65
C TYR A 6 -25.49 -7.49 26.61
N LEU A 7 -26.06 -6.99 27.70
CA LEU A 7 -26.68 -7.83 28.74
C LEU A 7 -27.76 -8.75 28.14
N GLU A 8 -28.52 -8.21 27.19
CA GLU A 8 -29.57 -8.89 26.44
C GLU A 8 -29.04 -10.05 25.59
N GLU A 9 -27.85 -9.89 25.01
CA GLU A 9 -27.18 -10.92 24.21
C GLU A 9 -26.56 -12.01 25.10
N ALA A 10 -26.09 -11.65 26.30
CA ALA A 10 -25.56 -12.60 27.28
C ALA A 10 -26.62 -13.63 27.72
N MET A 11 -27.90 -13.23 27.84
CA MET A 11 -29.00 -14.14 28.18
C MET A 11 -29.22 -15.25 27.13
N LYS A 12 -28.82 -15.01 25.87
CA LYS A 12 -28.93 -15.97 24.78
C LYS A 12 -27.80 -16.99 24.74
N MET A 13 -26.72 -16.79 25.53
CA MET A 13 -25.56 -17.69 25.56
C MET A 13 -25.93 -19.13 25.92
N ARG A 14 -26.93 -19.32 26.80
CA ARG A 14 -27.43 -20.65 27.14
C ARG A 14 -27.96 -21.42 25.92
N ASN A 15 -28.67 -20.71 25.03
CA ASN A 15 -29.23 -21.28 23.80
C ASN A 15 -28.10 -21.61 22.82
N LEU A 16 -27.07 -20.75 22.74
CA LEU A 16 -25.88 -21.01 21.93
C LEU A 16 -25.14 -22.27 22.39
N LEU A 17 -24.91 -22.42 23.70
CA LEU A 17 -24.21 -23.60 24.24
C LEU A 17 -24.99 -24.91 24.01
N GLU A 18 -26.31 -24.85 23.91
CA GLU A 18 -27.14 -26.01 23.59
C GLU A 18 -26.84 -26.57 22.19
N GLU A 19 -26.38 -25.74 21.24
CA GLU A 19 -26.03 -26.14 19.87
C GLU A 19 -24.92 -27.20 19.81
N PHE A 20 -24.03 -27.27 20.81
CA PHE A 20 -23.03 -28.35 20.93
C PHE A 20 -23.67 -29.73 21.18
N ARG A 21 -24.81 -29.75 21.88
CA ARG A 21 -25.50 -30.98 22.31
C ARG A 21 -26.71 -31.30 21.47
N ASN A 22 -27.22 -30.34 20.69
CA ASN A 22 -28.50 -30.45 20.04
C ASN A 22 -28.47 -31.47 18.88
N VAL A 23 -28.87 -32.71 19.18
CA VAL A 23 -29.04 -33.79 18.19
C VAL A 23 -30.17 -33.48 17.21
N ARG A 24 -31.13 -32.61 17.58
CA ARG A 24 -32.23 -32.17 16.70
C ARG A 24 -31.84 -31.01 15.80
N GLY A 25 -30.69 -30.38 16.03
CA GLY A 25 -30.16 -29.33 15.16
C GLY A 25 -29.73 -29.93 13.83
N ASN A 26 -30.08 -29.29 12.71
CA ASN A 26 -29.73 -29.74 11.37
C ASN A 26 -28.26 -29.38 11.02
N HIS A 27 -27.32 -29.72 11.91
CA HIS A 27 -25.90 -29.33 11.82
C HIS A 27 -25.09 -30.25 10.91
N GLY A 28 -25.70 -31.32 10.41
CA GLY A 28 -25.10 -32.36 9.58
C GLY A 28 -24.75 -33.60 10.40
N ILE A 29 -23.79 -34.38 9.90
CA ILE A 29 -23.44 -35.71 10.44
C ILE A 29 -22.72 -35.63 11.80
N ARG A 30 -22.06 -34.51 12.11
CA ARG A 30 -21.21 -34.35 13.30
C ARG A 30 -21.65 -33.17 14.14
N SER A 31 -21.56 -33.35 15.46
CA SER A 31 -21.75 -32.27 16.42
C SER A 31 -20.79 -31.10 16.13
N PRO A 32 -21.26 -29.85 16.29
CA PRO A 32 -20.39 -28.69 16.21
C PRO A 32 -19.21 -28.78 17.18
N THR A 33 -18.08 -28.22 16.77
CA THR A 33 -16.84 -28.12 17.57
C THR A 33 -16.45 -26.67 17.79
N ILE A 34 -16.91 -25.79 16.90
CA ILE A 34 -16.78 -24.34 16.99
C ILE A 34 -18.13 -23.74 16.61
N LEU A 35 -18.71 -22.95 17.51
CA LEU A 35 -19.95 -22.22 17.27
C LEU A 35 -19.61 -20.77 16.94
N GLY A 36 -19.83 -20.37 15.70
CA GLY A 36 -19.65 -18.99 15.27
C GLY A 36 -20.85 -18.12 15.58
N VAL A 37 -20.60 -16.85 15.89
CA VAL A 37 -21.66 -15.86 16.15
C VAL A 37 -21.48 -14.61 15.29
N ARG A 38 -22.55 -13.82 15.16
CA ARG A 38 -22.51 -12.51 14.51
C ARG A 38 -21.69 -11.51 15.35
N GLU A 39 -20.94 -10.64 14.68
CA GLU A 39 -20.31 -9.48 15.31
C GLU A 39 -21.07 -8.19 14.93
N HIS A 40 -21.12 -7.25 15.88
CA HIS A 40 -21.60 -5.88 15.66
C HIS A 40 -20.46 -4.90 15.95
N VAL A 41 -20.01 -4.17 14.92
CA VAL A 41 -18.94 -3.18 15.04
C VAL A 41 -19.53 -1.84 15.48
N PHE A 42 -19.46 -1.53 16.77
CA PHE A 42 -20.10 -0.35 17.34
C PHE A 42 -19.33 0.96 17.10
N THR A 43 -18.11 0.90 16.57
CA THR A 43 -17.28 2.08 16.28
C THR A 43 -17.59 2.74 14.93
N GLY A 44 -18.50 2.17 14.13
CA GLY A 44 -18.79 2.65 12.76
C GLY A 44 -19.32 4.08 12.67
N SER A 45 -19.92 4.61 13.74
CA SER A 45 -20.50 5.97 13.77
C SER A 45 -19.50 7.10 14.05
N VAL A 46 -18.25 6.76 14.39
CA VAL A 46 -17.24 7.72 14.87
C VAL A 46 -16.63 8.56 13.74
N SER A 47 -16.29 7.92 12.62
CA SER A 47 -15.66 8.57 11.46
C SER A 47 -16.08 7.89 10.16
N SER A 48 -15.85 8.54 9.02
CA SER A 48 -16.09 7.93 7.70
C SER A 48 -15.24 6.68 7.48
N LEU A 49 -13.97 6.69 7.90
CA LEU A 49 -13.09 5.50 7.88
C LEU A 49 -13.67 4.34 8.70
N ALA A 50 -14.17 4.65 9.90
CA ALA A 50 -14.77 3.66 10.78
C ALA A 50 -16.04 3.07 10.17
N SER A 51 -16.85 3.91 9.52
CA SER A 51 -18.04 3.48 8.77
C SER A 51 -17.66 2.54 7.62
N PHE A 52 -16.65 2.89 6.81
CA PHE A 52 -16.21 2.05 5.69
C PHE A 52 -15.73 0.67 6.17
N MET A 53 -14.90 0.64 7.21
CA MET A 53 -14.42 -0.61 7.80
C MET A 53 -15.54 -1.41 8.47
N SER A 54 -16.44 -0.76 9.20
CA SER A 54 -17.61 -1.40 9.80
C SER A 54 -18.47 -2.06 8.73
N ASN A 55 -18.74 -1.39 7.61
CA ASN A 55 -19.55 -1.96 6.52
C ASN A 55 -18.85 -3.13 5.82
N GLN A 56 -17.54 -3.01 5.55
CA GLN A 56 -16.74 -4.11 5.00
C GLN A 56 -16.74 -5.32 5.95
N GLU A 57 -16.53 -5.10 7.24
CA GLU A 57 -16.52 -6.17 8.24
C GLU A 57 -17.90 -6.79 8.40
N THR A 58 -18.97 -6.01 8.53
CA THR A 58 -20.35 -6.54 8.62
C THR A 58 -20.62 -7.52 7.47
N SER A 59 -20.27 -7.16 6.23
CA SER A 59 -20.42 -8.06 5.08
C SER A 59 -19.63 -9.37 5.23
N PHE A 60 -18.43 -9.32 5.83
CA PHE A 60 -17.59 -10.50 6.04
C PHE A 60 -18.08 -11.37 7.20
N VAL A 61 -18.43 -10.76 8.34
CA VAL A 61 -18.77 -11.45 9.60
C VAL A 61 -20.20 -12.01 9.63
N THR A 62 -21.08 -11.54 8.74
CA THR A 62 -22.47 -12.02 8.62
C THR A 62 -22.66 -12.85 7.35
N LEU A 63 -22.86 -12.20 6.21
CA LEU A 63 -23.25 -12.81 4.94
C LEU A 63 -22.18 -13.78 4.45
N GLY A 64 -20.91 -13.40 4.55
CA GLY A 64 -19.78 -14.28 4.25
C GLY A 64 -19.76 -15.53 5.14
N GLN A 65 -19.81 -15.35 6.47
CA GLN A 65 -19.77 -16.48 7.40
C GLN A 65 -20.96 -17.43 7.26
N ARG A 66 -22.16 -16.91 6.97
CA ARG A 66 -23.36 -17.73 6.73
C ARG A 66 -23.17 -18.69 5.56
N VAL A 67 -22.73 -18.17 4.41
CA VAL A 67 -22.49 -18.98 3.21
C VAL A 67 -21.36 -19.98 3.44
N LEU A 68 -20.28 -19.55 4.09
CA LEU A 68 -19.14 -20.41 4.41
C LEU A 68 -19.51 -21.54 5.38
N ALA A 69 -20.38 -21.27 6.36
CA ALA A 69 -20.85 -22.27 7.32
C ALA A 69 -21.74 -23.31 6.64
N TYR A 70 -22.62 -22.88 5.74
CA TYR A 70 -23.47 -23.79 4.96
C TYR A 70 -22.63 -24.75 4.11
N LEU A 71 -21.58 -24.23 3.46
CA LEU A 71 -20.66 -25.02 2.63
C LEU A 71 -19.55 -25.73 3.43
N LYS A 72 -19.56 -25.65 4.76
CA LYS A 72 -18.58 -26.31 5.65
C LYS A 72 -17.12 -25.91 5.38
N VAL A 73 -16.90 -24.66 4.98
CA VAL A 73 -15.58 -24.05 4.74
C VAL A 73 -15.32 -22.83 5.62
N ARG A 74 -16.24 -22.52 6.54
CA ARG A 74 -16.05 -21.52 7.58
C ARG A 74 -14.89 -21.92 8.49
N MET A 75 -14.02 -20.97 8.78
CA MET A 75 -12.93 -21.10 9.74
C MET A 75 -13.15 -20.12 10.90
N HIS A 76 -12.29 -20.20 11.91
CA HIS A 76 -12.32 -19.26 13.02
C HIS A 76 -11.55 -17.98 12.66
N TYR A 77 -12.22 -16.84 12.58
CA TYR A 77 -11.62 -15.58 12.11
C TYR A 77 -11.34 -14.58 13.24
N GLY A 78 -11.02 -15.02 14.45
CA GLY A 78 -10.78 -14.12 15.60
C GLY A 78 -12.06 -13.42 16.10
N HIS A 79 -13.18 -14.12 15.94
CA HIS A 79 -14.54 -13.71 16.33
C HIS A 79 -14.91 -14.36 17.67
N PRO A 80 -16.03 -14.03 18.33
CA PRO A 80 -16.42 -14.64 19.60
C PRO A 80 -17.02 -16.02 19.33
N ASP A 81 -16.25 -16.87 18.68
CA ASP A 81 -16.62 -18.25 18.50
C ASP A 81 -16.42 -18.99 19.83
N VAL A 82 -17.35 -19.86 20.15
CA VAL A 82 -17.23 -20.75 21.31
C VAL A 82 -16.63 -22.06 20.84
N PHE A 83 -15.63 -22.56 21.57
CA PHE A 83 -14.91 -23.79 21.25
C PHE A 83 -15.34 -24.93 22.17
N ASP A 84 -15.53 -26.13 21.61
CA ASP A 84 -15.56 -27.34 22.41
C ASP A 84 -14.14 -27.63 22.92
N ARG A 85 -13.94 -27.35 24.21
CA ARG A 85 -12.69 -27.57 24.91
C ARG A 85 -12.21 -29.02 24.82
N ILE A 86 -13.12 -29.99 24.94
CA ILE A 86 -12.76 -31.41 24.99
C ILE A 86 -12.21 -31.84 23.63
N PHE A 87 -12.93 -31.50 22.54
CA PHE A 87 -12.49 -31.82 21.19
C PHE A 87 -11.09 -31.27 20.87
N HIS A 88 -10.83 -30.00 21.23
CA HIS A 88 -9.57 -29.34 20.89
C HIS A 88 -8.40 -29.81 21.77
N ILE A 89 -8.58 -29.96 23.09
CA ILE A 89 -7.50 -30.39 23.98
C ILE A 89 -7.06 -31.83 23.67
N THR A 90 -7.99 -32.76 23.48
CA THR A 90 -7.64 -34.18 23.27
C THR A 90 -7.03 -34.46 21.89
N ARG A 91 -7.07 -33.50 20.97
CA ARG A 91 -6.59 -33.65 19.59
C ARG A 91 -5.37 -32.78 19.26
N GLY A 92 -4.65 -32.30 20.27
CA GLY A 92 -3.41 -31.54 20.09
C GLY A 92 -3.59 -30.02 20.13
N GLY A 93 -4.61 -29.54 20.85
CA GLY A 93 -4.81 -28.13 21.19
C GLY A 93 -5.49 -27.29 20.10
N ILE A 94 -5.72 -26.01 20.46
CA ILE A 94 -6.33 -24.98 19.58
C ILE A 94 -5.30 -24.45 18.57
N SER A 95 -4.10 -24.15 19.06
CA SER A 95 -3.01 -23.57 18.26
C SER A 95 -1.93 -24.59 17.95
N LYS A 96 -1.18 -24.33 16.88
CA LYS A 96 -0.06 -25.14 16.42
C LYS A 96 1.23 -24.61 17.04
N ALA A 97 2.05 -25.51 17.58
CA ALA A 97 3.42 -25.16 17.97
C ALA A 97 4.21 -24.74 16.72
N SER A 98 4.72 -23.52 16.71
CA SER A 98 5.55 -22.98 15.63
C SER A 98 6.76 -22.28 16.22
N ARG A 99 7.91 -22.38 15.52
CA ARG A 99 9.13 -21.63 15.88
C ARG A 99 8.98 -20.13 15.59
N VAL A 100 7.96 -19.75 14.82
CA VAL A 100 7.64 -18.37 14.43
C VAL A 100 6.19 -18.09 14.82
N ILE A 101 5.88 -16.86 15.22
CA ILE A 101 4.51 -16.45 15.55
C ILE A 101 3.65 -16.59 14.29
N ASN A 102 2.62 -17.44 14.34
CA ASN A 102 1.62 -17.50 13.28
C ASN A 102 0.70 -16.29 13.44
N ILE A 103 0.78 -15.32 12.53
CA ILE A 103 0.02 -14.08 12.69
C ILE A 103 -1.50 -14.32 12.67
N SER A 104 -1.94 -15.37 11.99
CA SER A 104 -3.33 -15.79 11.85
C SER A 104 -3.65 -17.06 12.63
N GLU A 105 -3.16 -17.18 13.87
CA GLU A 105 -3.38 -18.33 14.76
C GLU A 105 -4.86 -18.76 14.87
N ASP A 106 -5.77 -17.78 14.92
CA ASP A 106 -7.22 -18.00 14.95
C ASP A 106 -7.69 -18.86 13.76
N ILE A 107 -7.24 -18.52 12.55
CA ILE A 107 -7.63 -19.21 11.32
C ILE A 107 -7.05 -20.62 11.28
N TYR A 108 -5.83 -20.80 11.77
CA TYR A 108 -5.22 -22.13 11.90
C TYR A 108 -5.98 -23.02 12.89
N ALA A 109 -6.60 -22.46 13.93
CA ALA A 109 -7.49 -23.23 14.80
C ALA A 109 -8.70 -23.78 14.01
N GLY A 110 -9.28 -22.96 13.12
CA GLY A 110 -10.31 -23.40 12.18
C GLY A 110 -9.84 -24.49 11.22
N PHE A 111 -8.66 -24.34 10.61
CA PHE A 111 -8.07 -25.36 9.73
C PHE A 111 -7.86 -26.68 10.47
N ASN A 112 -7.30 -26.64 11.68
CA ASN A 112 -7.07 -27.83 12.49
C ASN A 112 -8.37 -28.51 12.88
N SER A 113 -9.40 -27.74 13.26
CA SER A 113 -10.72 -28.30 13.56
C SER A 113 -11.28 -29.05 12.35
N THR A 114 -11.31 -28.41 11.17
CA THR A 114 -11.79 -29.02 9.92
C THR A 114 -10.97 -30.26 9.52
N LEU A 115 -9.63 -30.21 9.60
CA LEU A 115 -8.75 -31.34 9.28
C LEU A 115 -8.93 -32.52 10.25
N ARG A 116 -9.29 -32.25 11.50
CA ARG A 116 -9.66 -33.25 12.51
C ARG A 116 -11.13 -33.65 12.41
N GLN A 117 -11.78 -33.27 11.31
CA GLN A 117 -13.17 -33.55 10.99
C GLN A 117 -14.16 -33.00 12.05
N GLY A 118 -13.82 -31.86 12.65
CA GLY A 118 -14.73 -31.04 13.44
C GLY A 118 -15.71 -30.28 12.53
N ASN A 119 -16.85 -29.91 13.07
CA ASN A 119 -17.88 -29.15 12.37
C ASN A 119 -17.89 -27.71 12.91
N ILE A 120 -17.91 -26.72 12.01
CA ILE A 120 -17.92 -25.30 12.36
C ILE A 120 -19.24 -24.70 11.87
N THR A 121 -20.03 -24.14 12.78
CA THR A 121 -21.36 -23.55 12.48
C THR A 121 -21.35 -22.04 12.65
N HIS A 122 -22.44 -21.37 12.24
CA HIS A 122 -22.63 -19.93 12.41
C HIS A 122 -24.08 -19.65 12.81
N HIS A 123 -24.27 -18.85 13.86
CA HIS A 123 -25.56 -18.55 14.47
C HIS A 123 -25.74 -17.03 14.58
N GLU A 124 -26.90 -16.55 14.12
CA GLU A 124 -27.15 -15.11 13.98
C GLU A 124 -28.15 -14.53 14.99
N TYR A 125 -28.80 -15.38 15.79
CA TYR A 125 -29.75 -14.92 16.82
C TYR A 125 -29.05 -14.25 18.02
N ILE A 126 -27.73 -14.44 18.14
CA ILE A 126 -26.85 -13.80 19.11
C ILE A 126 -25.80 -12.97 18.36
N GLN A 127 -25.49 -11.80 18.90
CA GLN A 127 -24.44 -10.92 18.38
C GLN A 127 -23.54 -10.43 19.50
N VAL A 128 -22.27 -10.17 19.19
CA VAL A 128 -21.30 -9.64 20.15
C VAL A 128 -20.74 -8.32 19.63
N GLY A 129 -20.65 -7.33 20.51
CA GLY A 129 -20.08 -6.02 20.21
C GLY A 129 -18.56 -6.08 20.08
N LYS A 130 -18.01 -5.42 19.06
CA LYS A 130 -16.56 -5.30 18.86
C LYS A 130 -16.15 -3.87 18.57
N GLY A 131 -15.16 -3.40 19.31
CA GLY A 131 -14.52 -2.12 19.04
C GLY A 131 -13.46 -2.30 17.97
N ARG A 132 -13.55 -1.55 16.87
CA ARG A 132 -12.58 -1.60 15.78
C ARG A 132 -11.72 -0.35 15.69
N ASP A 133 -10.63 -0.51 14.96
CA ASP A 133 -9.69 0.54 14.61
C ASP A 133 -10.39 1.58 13.72
N VAL A 134 -10.05 2.84 13.94
CA VAL A 134 -10.87 4.00 13.53
C VAL A 134 -10.03 5.05 12.78
N GLY A 135 -8.71 5.04 12.97
CA GLY A 135 -7.74 5.81 12.18
C GLY A 135 -7.11 4.98 11.06
N LEU A 136 -6.69 5.65 9.98
CA LEU A 136 -6.16 4.99 8.78
C LEU A 136 -4.94 4.10 9.09
N ASN A 137 -4.00 4.57 9.91
CA ASN A 137 -2.78 3.82 10.24
C ASN A 137 -3.09 2.51 10.97
N GLN A 138 -4.06 2.55 11.88
CA GLN A 138 -4.49 1.38 12.65
C GLN A 138 -5.15 0.36 11.73
N ILE A 139 -6.06 0.84 10.87
CA ILE A 139 -6.76 0.02 9.87
C ILE A 139 -5.74 -0.61 8.90
N ALA A 140 -4.79 0.15 8.37
CA ALA A 140 -3.79 -0.34 7.44
C ALA A 140 -2.84 -1.37 8.09
N LEU A 141 -2.47 -1.18 9.36
CA LEU A 141 -1.70 -2.17 10.11
C LEU A 141 -2.51 -3.46 10.35
N PHE A 142 -3.81 -3.34 10.64
CA PHE A 142 -4.71 -4.49 10.75
C PHE A 142 -4.82 -5.25 9.42
N GLU A 143 -5.10 -4.55 8.32
CA GLU A 143 -5.18 -5.18 7.00
C GLU A 143 -3.85 -5.78 6.56
N GLY A 144 -2.73 -5.12 6.86
CA GLY A 144 -1.39 -5.65 6.64
C GLY A 144 -1.12 -6.92 7.44
N LYS A 145 -1.59 -6.98 8.69
CA LYS A 145 -1.53 -8.18 9.54
C LYS A 145 -2.31 -9.33 8.89
N VAL A 146 -3.56 -9.10 8.48
CA VAL A 146 -4.40 -10.14 7.87
C VAL A 146 -3.83 -10.60 6.52
N ALA A 147 -3.37 -9.68 5.67
CA ALA A 147 -2.79 -10.01 4.37
C ALA A 147 -1.46 -10.77 4.49
N GLY A 148 -0.59 -10.36 5.41
CA GLY A 148 0.65 -11.08 5.71
C GLY A 148 0.38 -12.48 6.26
N GLY A 149 -0.53 -12.59 7.24
CA GLY A 149 -0.93 -13.88 7.79
C GLY A 149 -1.59 -14.80 6.76
N ASN A 150 -2.35 -14.27 5.79
CA ASN A 150 -2.85 -15.06 4.66
C ASN A 150 -1.72 -15.54 3.75
N GLY A 151 -0.69 -14.72 3.49
CA GLY A 151 0.52 -15.16 2.79
C GLY A 151 1.17 -16.38 3.46
N GLU A 152 1.21 -16.43 4.79
CA GLU A 152 1.68 -17.61 5.54
C GLU A 152 0.72 -18.81 5.38
N GLN A 153 -0.60 -18.58 5.32
CA GLN A 153 -1.58 -19.63 5.06
C GLN A 153 -1.37 -20.27 3.68
N VAL A 154 -1.15 -19.46 2.63
CA VAL A 154 -0.89 -19.96 1.26
C VAL A 154 0.33 -20.86 1.23
N LEU A 155 1.38 -20.50 1.98
CA LEU A 155 2.61 -21.28 2.08
C LEU A 155 2.51 -22.47 3.05
N SER A 156 1.39 -22.62 3.75
CA SER A 156 1.23 -23.63 4.79
C SER A 156 0.84 -25.01 4.25
N ARG A 157 1.33 -26.05 4.94
CA ARG A 157 0.92 -27.45 4.68
C ARG A 157 -0.56 -27.71 4.99
N ASP A 158 -1.18 -26.86 5.82
CA ASP A 158 -2.56 -27.05 6.28
C ASP A 158 -3.54 -26.73 5.14
N VAL A 159 -3.28 -25.66 4.38
CA VAL A 159 -4.00 -25.35 3.14
C VAL A 159 -3.84 -26.47 2.10
N TYR A 160 -2.63 -27.01 1.93
CA TYR A 160 -2.39 -28.14 1.03
C TYR A 160 -3.24 -29.36 1.41
N ARG A 161 -3.29 -29.72 2.69
CA ARG A 161 -4.10 -30.85 3.20
C ARG A 161 -5.59 -30.61 3.06
N LEU A 162 -6.07 -29.39 3.36
CA LEU A 162 -7.47 -29.01 3.16
C LEU A 162 -7.86 -29.14 1.69
N GLY A 163 -7.00 -28.67 0.77
CA GLY A 163 -7.22 -28.78 -0.67
C GLY A 163 -7.31 -30.22 -1.18
N GLN A 164 -6.62 -31.18 -0.55
CA GLN A 164 -6.74 -32.60 -0.90
C GLN A 164 -8.03 -33.26 -0.39
N LEU A 165 -8.65 -32.71 0.66
CA LEU A 165 -9.81 -33.30 1.33
C LEU A 165 -11.14 -32.64 0.94
N PHE A 166 -11.10 -31.42 0.40
CA PHE A 166 -12.30 -30.74 -0.08
C PHE A 166 -12.76 -31.26 -1.43
N ASP A 167 -14.09 -31.39 -1.57
CA ASP A 167 -14.73 -31.54 -2.88
C ASP A 167 -14.56 -30.26 -3.73
N PHE A 168 -14.87 -30.35 -5.01
CA PHE A 168 -14.70 -29.24 -5.96
C PHE A 168 -15.36 -27.93 -5.48
N PHE A 169 -16.60 -27.99 -4.98
CA PHE A 169 -17.34 -26.80 -4.58
C PHE A 169 -16.75 -26.17 -3.31
N ARG A 170 -16.43 -26.99 -2.31
CA ARG A 170 -15.75 -26.53 -1.09
C ARG A 170 -14.38 -25.96 -1.40
N MET A 171 -13.62 -26.60 -2.28
CA MET A 171 -12.31 -26.11 -2.71
C MET A 171 -12.43 -24.76 -3.42
N LEU A 172 -13.41 -24.61 -4.32
CA LEU A 172 -13.67 -23.37 -5.03
C LEU A 172 -14.06 -22.24 -4.07
N THR A 173 -14.99 -22.51 -3.15
CA THR A 173 -15.41 -21.53 -2.14
C THR A 173 -14.25 -21.17 -1.21
N PHE A 174 -13.49 -22.16 -0.75
CA PHE A 174 -12.31 -21.93 0.08
C PHE A 174 -11.29 -21.07 -0.65
N PHE A 175 -11.03 -21.33 -1.93
CA PHE A 175 -10.15 -20.52 -2.76
C PHE A 175 -10.64 -19.07 -2.81
N PHE A 176 -11.86 -18.80 -3.24
CA PHE A 176 -12.33 -17.41 -3.40
C PHE A 176 -12.44 -16.62 -2.09
N THR A 177 -12.62 -17.28 -0.95
CA THR A 177 -12.83 -16.61 0.34
C THR A 177 -11.57 -16.49 1.21
N THR A 178 -10.55 -17.30 0.95
CA THR A 178 -9.29 -17.26 1.70
C THR A 178 -8.12 -16.91 0.78
N VAL A 179 -7.47 -17.91 0.18
CA VAL A 179 -6.21 -17.79 -0.56
C VAL A 179 -6.38 -16.98 -1.85
N GLY A 180 -7.38 -17.32 -2.64
CA GLY A 180 -7.67 -16.73 -3.95
C GLY A 180 -7.99 -15.24 -3.87
N TYR A 181 -8.66 -14.77 -2.81
CA TYR A 181 -8.96 -13.35 -2.63
C TYR A 181 -7.69 -12.47 -2.66
N TYR A 182 -6.66 -12.85 -1.88
CA TYR A 182 -5.40 -12.09 -1.82
C TYR A 182 -4.53 -12.31 -3.06
N VAL A 183 -4.55 -13.52 -3.65
CA VAL A 183 -3.88 -13.79 -4.93
C VAL A 183 -4.47 -12.93 -6.05
N CYS A 184 -5.80 -12.92 -6.21
CA CYS A 184 -6.50 -12.10 -7.20
C CYS A 184 -6.21 -10.61 -6.98
N THR A 185 -6.27 -10.14 -5.73
CA THR A 185 -5.92 -8.75 -5.37
C THR A 185 -4.51 -8.37 -5.81
N MET A 186 -3.52 -9.24 -5.53
CA MET A 186 -2.14 -9.03 -5.96
C MET A 186 -2.03 -9.04 -7.49
N MET A 187 -2.69 -9.98 -8.16
CA MET A 187 -2.70 -10.06 -9.63
C MET A 187 -3.30 -8.81 -10.26
N THR A 188 -4.36 -8.24 -9.70
CA THR A 188 -4.95 -6.98 -10.18
C THR A 188 -3.92 -5.85 -10.19
N VAL A 189 -3.16 -5.68 -9.11
CA VAL A 189 -2.10 -4.65 -9.04
C VAL A 189 -0.95 -4.97 -10.00
N LEU A 190 -0.51 -6.23 -10.07
CA LEU A 190 0.55 -6.66 -10.99
C LEU A 190 0.17 -6.42 -12.46
N THR A 191 -1.09 -6.64 -12.84
CA THR A 191 -1.58 -6.36 -14.19
C THR A 191 -1.47 -4.88 -14.53
N VAL A 192 -1.72 -3.97 -13.58
CA VAL A 192 -1.50 -2.52 -13.80
C VAL A 192 -0.03 -2.23 -14.11
N TYR A 193 0.91 -2.82 -13.36
CA TYR A 193 2.34 -2.68 -13.64
C TYR A 193 2.73 -3.26 -15.00
N ILE A 194 2.36 -4.51 -15.28
CA ILE A 194 2.68 -5.19 -16.55
C ILE A 194 2.11 -4.39 -17.72
N PHE A 195 0.88 -3.89 -17.60
CA PHE A 195 0.26 -3.06 -18.60
C PHE A 195 1.04 -1.77 -18.84
N LEU A 196 1.34 -0.99 -17.78
CA LEU A 196 2.02 0.29 -17.93
C LEU A 196 3.45 0.13 -18.45
N TYR A 197 4.21 -0.84 -17.92
CA TYR A 197 5.53 -1.17 -18.46
C TYR A 197 5.45 -1.63 -19.92
N GLY A 198 4.46 -2.45 -20.27
CA GLY A 198 4.21 -2.88 -21.64
C GLY A 198 3.90 -1.70 -22.57
N ARG A 199 3.04 -0.76 -22.16
CA ARG A 199 2.72 0.44 -22.94
C ARG A 199 3.93 1.36 -23.09
N VAL A 200 4.69 1.59 -22.02
CA VAL A 200 5.93 2.37 -22.07
C VAL A 200 6.96 1.70 -23.00
N TYR A 201 7.10 0.38 -22.95
CA TYR A 201 7.99 -0.36 -23.86
C TYR A 201 7.56 -0.22 -25.33
N LEU A 202 6.26 -0.34 -25.63
CA LEU A 202 5.74 -0.14 -26.99
C LEU A 202 5.93 1.29 -27.48
N ALA A 203 5.76 2.28 -26.61
CA ALA A 203 5.98 3.69 -26.90
C ALA A 203 7.47 3.98 -27.20
N LEU A 204 8.37 3.50 -26.34
CA LEU A 204 9.82 3.71 -26.48
C LEU A 204 10.41 2.93 -27.66
N SER A 205 9.86 1.77 -28.04
CA SER A 205 10.27 1.04 -29.25
C SER A 205 9.74 1.66 -30.54
N GLY A 206 8.73 2.55 -30.48
CA GLY A 206 8.04 3.08 -31.66
C GLY A 206 7.06 2.10 -32.30
N LEU A 207 6.90 0.89 -31.75
CA LEU A 207 5.95 -0.12 -32.22
C LEU A 207 4.50 0.32 -32.02
N ASP A 208 4.22 1.12 -30.99
CA ASP A 208 2.87 1.64 -30.72
C ASP A 208 2.31 2.42 -31.92
N TYR A 209 3.16 3.22 -32.58
CA TYR A 209 2.79 3.95 -33.79
C TYR A 209 2.57 3.01 -34.99
N SER A 210 3.47 2.06 -35.22
CA SER A 210 3.35 1.13 -36.36
C SER A 210 2.14 0.20 -36.24
N ILE A 211 1.86 -0.31 -35.03
CA ILE A 211 0.72 -1.18 -34.75
C ILE A 211 -0.58 -0.39 -34.94
N SER A 212 -0.67 0.81 -34.37
CA SER A 212 -1.84 1.67 -34.51
C SER A 212 -2.10 2.07 -35.97
N ARG A 213 -1.03 2.32 -36.74
CA ARG A 213 -1.14 2.63 -38.18
C ARG A 213 -1.61 1.41 -38.98
N GLN A 214 -1.06 0.23 -38.72
CA GLN A 214 -1.45 -1.00 -39.42
C GLN A 214 -2.88 -1.42 -39.08
N ALA A 215 -3.27 -1.33 -37.79
CA ALA A 215 -4.62 -1.61 -37.35
C ALA A 215 -5.65 -0.67 -38.00
N ARG A 216 -5.26 0.58 -38.28
CA ARG A 216 -6.07 1.55 -39.04
C ARG A 216 -6.27 1.09 -40.47
N PHE A 217 -5.21 0.65 -41.15
CA PHE A 217 -5.32 0.13 -42.52
C PHE A 217 -6.18 -1.15 -42.61
N LEU A 218 -6.14 -1.98 -41.57
CA LEU A 218 -6.89 -3.24 -41.51
C LEU A 218 -8.32 -3.11 -40.94
N GLY A 219 -8.73 -1.92 -40.48
CA GLY A 219 -10.05 -1.71 -39.88
C GLY A 219 -10.32 -2.55 -38.63
N ASN A 220 -9.29 -2.94 -37.87
CA ASN A 220 -9.42 -3.87 -36.75
C ASN A 220 -9.95 -3.17 -35.48
N THR A 221 -11.28 -2.98 -35.44
CA THR A 221 -12.01 -2.40 -34.31
C THR A 221 -11.91 -3.25 -33.03
N ALA A 222 -11.72 -4.57 -33.16
CA ALA A 222 -11.59 -5.47 -32.02
C ALA A 222 -10.29 -5.25 -31.24
N LEU A 223 -9.17 -5.00 -31.93
CA LEU A 223 -7.90 -4.67 -31.29
C LEU A 223 -7.98 -3.31 -30.58
N ASP A 224 -8.61 -2.31 -31.21
CA ASP A 224 -8.82 -0.99 -30.59
C ASP A 224 -9.73 -1.09 -29.36
N ALA A 225 -10.80 -1.89 -29.44
CA ALA A 225 -11.69 -2.15 -28.31
C ALA A 225 -10.97 -2.91 -27.18
N ALA A 226 -10.15 -3.93 -27.48
CA ALA A 226 -9.40 -4.68 -26.47
C ALA A 226 -8.35 -3.81 -25.75
N LEU A 227 -7.67 -2.91 -26.48
CA LEU A 227 -6.72 -1.96 -25.90
C LEU A 227 -7.39 -0.90 -25.02
N ASN A 228 -8.65 -0.56 -25.30
CA ASN A 228 -9.43 0.43 -24.55
C ASN A 228 -10.40 -0.19 -23.51
N ALA A 229 -10.64 -1.51 -23.52
CA ALA A 229 -11.59 -2.19 -22.62
C ALA A 229 -11.19 -2.11 -21.14
N GLN A 230 -9.96 -1.70 -20.84
CA GLN A 230 -9.42 -1.56 -19.50
C GLN A 230 -10.21 -0.58 -18.61
N PHE A 231 -10.97 0.38 -19.18
CA PHE A 231 -11.82 1.30 -18.42
C PHE A 231 -12.97 0.64 -17.69
N LEU A 232 -13.53 -0.40 -18.28
CA LEU A 232 -14.77 -1.00 -17.78
C LEU A 232 -14.55 -1.90 -16.56
N VAL A 233 -13.31 -2.27 -16.25
CA VAL A 233 -12.99 -3.31 -15.25
C VAL A 233 -12.29 -2.75 -14.00
N GLN A 234 -12.19 -1.42 -13.83
CA GLN A 234 -11.30 -0.89 -12.81
C GLN A 234 -11.84 -0.87 -11.38
N ILE A 235 -11.42 -1.92 -10.65
CA ILE A 235 -10.87 -2.01 -9.28
C ILE A 235 -11.75 -1.50 -8.11
N GLY A 236 -12.48 -0.39 -8.24
CA GLY A 236 -13.31 0.17 -7.18
C GLY A 236 -14.78 -0.22 -7.24
N ILE A 237 -15.37 -0.31 -8.44
CA ILE A 237 -16.82 -0.55 -8.59
C ILE A 237 -17.15 -2.03 -8.37
N PHE A 238 -16.41 -2.96 -8.97
CA PHE A 238 -16.65 -4.39 -8.82
C PHE A 238 -16.37 -4.90 -7.40
N THR A 239 -15.38 -4.33 -6.71
CA THR A 239 -15.08 -4.68 -5.31
C THR A 239 -16.14 -4.14 -4.35
N ALA A 240 -16.87 -3.08 -4.74
CA ALA A 240 -17.99 -2.54 -3.98
C ALA A 240 -19.31 -3.32 -4.18
N VAL A 241 -19.42 -4.21 -5.18
CA VAL A 241 -20.66 -4.95 -5.46
C VAL A 241 -21.16 -5.75 -4.24
N PRO A 242 -20.33 -6.55 -3.52
CA PRO A 242 -20.80 -7.26 -2.34
C PRO A 242 -21.33 -6.34 -1.24
N MET A 243 -20.69 -5.18 -1.05
CA MET A 243 -21.12 -4.17 -0.08
C MET A 243 -22.45 -3.53 -0.48
N ILE A 244 -22.61 -3.18 -1.76
CA ILE A 244 -23.86 -2.62 -2.30
C ILE A 244 -25.00 -3.65 -2.14
N MET A 245 -24.75 -4.92 -2.44
CA MET A 245 -25.72 -6.00 -2.22
C MET A 245 -26.08 -6.16 -0.75
N GLY A 246 -25.09 -6.07 0.16
CA GLY A 246 -25.32 -6.06 1.60
C GLY A 246 -26.26 -4.92 2.02
N PHE A 247 -26.02 -3.69 1.55
CA PHE A 247 -26.91 -2.57 1.83
C PHE A 247 -28.31 -2.73 1.25
N ILE A 248 -28.44 -3.30 0.05
CA ILE A 248 -29.76 -3.56 -0.54
C ILE A 248 -30.53 -4.55 0.33
N LEU A 249 -29.87 -5.59 0.85
CA LEU A 249 -30.49 -6.60 1.70
C LEU A 249 -30.85 -6.08 3.11
N GLU A 250 -30.01 -5.25 3.72
CA GLU A 250 -30.23 -4.77 5.09
C GLU A 250 -31.10 -3.50 5.18
N LEU A 251 -30.94 -2.56 4.24
CA LEU A 251 -31.56 -1.22 4.30
C LEU A 251 -32.59 -0.97 3.21
N GLY A 252 -32.67 -1.85 2.20
CA GLY A 252 -33.47 -1.66 0.99
C GLY A 252 -32.78 -0.82 -0.08
N LEU A 253 -33.25 -0.93 -1.33
CA LEU A 253 -32.58 -0.37 -2.51
C LEU A 253 -32.35 1.15 -2.45
N MET A 254 -33.38 1.94 -2.11
CA MET A 254 -33.27 3.40 -2.11
C MET A 254 -32.26 3.90 -1.08
N LYS A 255 -32.29 3.36 0.14
CA LYS A 255 -31.33 3.73 1.19
C LYS A 255 -29.91 3.27 0.82
N ALA A 256 -29.77 2.13 0.16
CA ALA A 256 -28.48 1.65 -0.33
C ALA A 256 -27.84 2.61 -1.34
N ILE A 257 -28.63 3.14 -2.29
CA ILE A 257 -28.13 4.11 -3.29
C ILE A 257 -27.67 5.41 -2.62
N PHE A 258 -28.48 6.01 -1.76
CA PHE A 258 -28.09 7.24 -1.05
C PHE A 258 -26.88 7.03 -0.14
N SER A 259 -26.81 5.88 0.54
CA SER A 259 -25.65 5.52 1.38
C SER A 259 -24.39 5.36 0.53
N PHE A 260 -24.48 4.70 -0.63
CA PHE A 260 -23.36 4.55 -1.54
C PHE A 260 -22.87 5.90 -2.07
N ILE A 261 -23.76 6.79 -2.52
CA ILE A 261 -23.40 8.14 -2.97
C ILE A 261 -22.70 8.92 -1.85
N THR A 262 -23.25 8.85 -0.62
CA THR A 262 -22.65 9.51 0.55
C THR A 262 -21.25 8.98 0.84
N MET A 263 -21.04 7.66 0.78
CA MET A 263 -19.72 7.06 0.94
C MET A 263 -18.73 7.50 -0.15
N GLN A 264 -19.18 7.63 -1.40
CA GLN A 264 -18.32 8.13 -2.49
C GLN A 264 -17.88 9.58 -2.26
N LEU A 265 -18.81 10.45 -1.81
CA LEU A 265 -18.49 11.84 -1.44
C LEU A 265 -17.52 11.92 -0.25
N GLN A 266 -17.50 10.90 0.61
CA GLN A 266 -16.54 10.75 1.71
C GLN A 266 -15.21 10.07 1.30
N PHE A 267 -14.91 9.99 0.00
CA PHE A 267 -13.68 9.39 -0.55
C PHE A 267 -13.50 7.89 -0.28
N CYS A 268 -14.59 7.13 -0.16
CA CYS A 268 -14.56 5.67 -0.01
C CYS A 268 -13.71 4.95 -1.09
N SER A 269 -13.78 5.39 -2.35
CA SER A 269 -12.96 4.82 -3.44
C SER A 269 -11.45 5.04 -3.23
N VAL A 270 -11.05 6.18 -2.64
CA VAL A 270 -9.65 6.48 -2.30
C VAL A 270 -9.18 5.53 -1.20
N PHE A 271 -10.01 5.36 -0.16
CA PHE A 271 -9.75 4.44 0.94
C PHE A 271 -9.57 2.97 0.46
N PHE A 272 -10.50 2.44 -0.34
CA PHE A 272 -10.40 1.06 -0.81
C PHE A 272 -9.25 0.84 -1.79
N THR A 273 -8.92 1.84 -2.62
CA THR A 273 -7.74 1.77 -3.50
C THR A 273 -6.45 1.75 -2.68
N PHE A 274 -6.39 2.51 -1.59
CA PHE A 274 -5.28 2.48 -0.64
C PHE A 274 -5.18 1.13 0.10
N SER A 275 -6.30 0.62 0.60
CA SER A 275 -6.41 -0.71 1.22
C SER A 275 -5.91 -1.83 0.30
N LEU A 276 -6.23 -1.77 -0.99
CA LEU A 276 -5.72 -2.72 -2.00
C LEU A 276 -4.20 -2.75 -2.07
N GLY A 277 -3.56 -1.57 -2.00
CA GLY A 277 -2.10 -1.43 -1.97
C GLY A 277 -1.49 -2.07 -0.72
N THR A 278 -2.12 -1.84 0.44
CA THR A 278 -1.74 -2.45 1.72
C THR A 278 -1.79 -3.97 1.64
N LYS A 279 -2.93 -4.54 1.25
CA LYS A 279 -3.13 -5.99 1.12
C LYS A 279 -2.10 -6.61 0.19
N THR A 280 -1.92 -6.01 -1.00
CA THR A 280 -0.97 -6.48 -2.00
C THR A 280 0.48 -6.45 -1.51
N HIS A 281 0.89 -5.37 -0.84
CA HIS A 281 2.27 -5.23 -0.36
C HIS A 281 2.62 -6.30 0.69
N TYR A 282 1.81 -6.43 1.74
CA TYR A 282 2.11 -7.34 2.84
C TYR A 282 1.91 -8.81 2.44
N PHE A 283 0.92 -9.11 1.60
CA PHE A 283 0.76 -10.44 1.01
C PHE A 283 1.98 -10.80 0.13
N GLY A 284 2.30 -9.96 -0.86
CA GLY A 284 3.43 -10.20 -1.78
C GLY A 284 4.78 -10.31 -1.08
N ARG A 285 5.04 -9.47 -0.07
CA ARG A 285 6.25 -9.55 0.76
C ARG A 285 6.38 -10.90 1.46
N THR A 286 5.27 -11.41 1.99
CA THR A 286 5.24 -12.71 2.68
C THR A 286 5.43 -13.86 1.70
N ILE A 287 4.86 -13.79 0.50
CA ILE A 287 5.09 -14.79 -0.55
C ILE A 287 6.55 -14.81 -1.02
N LEU A 288 7.18 -13.64 -1.21
CA LEU A 288 8.55 -13.53 -1.72
C LEU A 288 9.62 -13.93 -0.70
N HIS A 289 9.47 -13.49 0.55
CA HIS A 289 10.52 -13.60 1.57
C HIS A 289 10.18 -14.54 2.72
N GLY A 290 8.89 -14.85 2.92
CA GLY A 290 8.39 -15.56 4.10
C GLY A 290 8.47 -14.74 5.38
N GLY A 291 7.74 -15.17 6.40
CA GLY A 291 7.80 -14.62 7.76
C GLY A 291 7.12 -13.27 7.88
N ALA A 292 5.84 -13.27 8.22
CA ALA A 292 5.13 -12.05 8.50
C ALA A 292 5.59 -11.48 9.86
N LYS A 293 5.93 -10.18 9.90
CA LYS A 293 6.32 -9.51 11.15
C LYS A 293 5.07 -9.02 11.85
N TYR A 294 4.83 -9.48 13.08
CA TYR A 294 3.77 -8.91 13.90
C TYR A 294 4.10 -7.43 14.19
N ARG A 295 3.22 -6.54 13.75
CA ARG A 295 3.19 -5.14 14.16
C ARG A 295 1.94 -4.96 15.00
N ALA A 296 2.10 -4.56 16.26
CA ALA A 296 0.97 -4.32 17.14
C ALA A 296 0.10 -3.19 16.55
N THR A 297 -1.19 -3.45 16.38
CA THR A 297 -2.15 -2.39 16.07
C THR A 297 -2.38 -1.59 17.35
N GLY A 298 -1.83 -0.38 17.41
CA GLY A 298 -2.12 0.53 18.51
C GLY A 298 -3.59 0.96 18.45
N ARG A 299 -4.26 1.06 19.61
CA ARG A 299 -5.62 1.61 19.73
C ARG A 299 -5.57 3.04 20.26
N GLY A 300 -5.17 3.97 19.40
CA GLY A 300 -5.15 5.40 19.69
C GLY A 300 -6.54 6.05 19.51
N PHE A 301 -6.67 7.27 20.03
CA PHE A 301 -7.85 8.11 19.81
C PHE A 301 -7.87 8.61 18.36
N VAL A 302 -9.04 8.55 17.72
CA VAL A 302 -9.27 8.83 16.28
C VAL A 302 -8.92 10.26 15.89
N VAL A 303 -8.97 11.17 16.85
CA VAL A 303 -8.91 12.63 16.67
C VAL A 303 -7.47 13.14 16.60
N ARG A 304 -6.48 12.29 16.89
CA ARG A 304 -5.10 12.76 16.97
C ARG A 304 -4.50 12.87 15.58
N HIS A 305 -3.99 14.06 15.27
CA HIS A 305 -3.11 14.29 14.13
C HIS A 305 -1.88 13.37 14.19
N ILE A 306 -1.64 12.64 13.09
CA ILE A 306 -0.45 11.82 12.92
C ILE A 306 0.60 12.60 12.14
N LYS A 307 1.82 12.64 12.67
CA LYS A 307 2.94 13.37 12.06
C LYS A 307 3.31 12.83 10.69
N PHE A 308 3.73 13.71 9.78
CA PHE A 308 4.26 13.33 8.46
C PHE A 308 5.34 12.26 8.53
N ALA A 309 6.33 12.40 9.43
CA ALA A 309 7.42 11.43 9.55
C ALA A 309 6.94 10.02 9.92
N GLU A 310 5.85 9.90 10.68
CA GLU A 310 5.24 8.62 11.05
C GLU A 310 4.51 7.98 9.85
N ASN A 311 3.68 8.77 9.15
CA ASN A 311 3.02 8.32 7.92
C ASN A 311 4.03 7.91 6.85
N TYR A 312 5.11 8.67 6.71
CA TYR A 312 6.20 8.36 5.80
C TYR A 312 6.86 7.02 6.11
N ARG A 313 7.22 6.79 7.38
CA ARG A 313 7.82 5.52 7.83
C ARG A 313 6.92 4.31 7.58
N LEU A 314 5.61 4.47 7.77
CA LEU A 314 4.62 3.41 7.57
C LEU A 314 4.37 3.08 6.09
N TYR A 315 4.31 4.11 5.24
CA TYR A 315 3.80 3.97 3.87
C TYR A 315 4.84 4.11 2.75
N SER A 316 6.08 4.50 3.06
CA SER A 316 7.15 4.68 2.07
C SER A 316 7.28 3.47 1.13
N ARG A 317 7.49 2.25 1.66
CA ARG A 317 7.69 1.04 0.84
C ARG A 317 6.40 0.39 0.36
N SER A 318 5.31 0.55 1.09
CA SER A 318 4.05 -0.10 0.76
C SER A 318 3.29 0.63 -0.34
N HIS A 319 3.33 1.97 -0.34
CA HIS A 319 2.55 2.82 -1.24
C HIS A 319 3.41 3.84 -1.99
N PHE A 320 4.20 4.68 -1.30
CA PHE A 320 4.78 5.88 -1.93
C PHE A 320 5.78 5.54 -3.05
N VAL A 321 6.73 4.66 -2.78
CA VAL A 321 7.68 4.18 -3.80
C VAL A 321 6.95 3.61 -5.02
N LYS A 322 5.94 2.79 -4.75
CA LYS A 322 5.16 2.11 -5.78
C LYS A 322 4.33 3.09 -6.62
N ALA A 323 3.72 4.08 -5.97
CA ALA A 323 2.92 5.11 -6.61
C ALA A 323 3.79 6.05 -7.45
N LEU A 324 4.97 6.44 -6.95
CA LEU A 324 5.92 7.25 -7.72
C LEU A 324 6.48 6.49 -8.93
N GLU A 325 6.69 5.17 -8.82
CA GLU A 325 7.05 4.33 -9.97
C GLU A 325 5.94 4.34 -11.04
N VAL A 326 4.67 4.18 -10.63
CA VAL A 326 3.53 4.26 -11.54
C VAL A 326 3.40 5.66 -12.14
N ALA A 327 3.58 6.72 -11.34
CA ALA A 327 3.56 8.10 -11.82
C ALA A 327 4.66 8.35 -12.86
N LEU A 328 5.87 7.82 -12.63
CA LEU A 328 6.98 7.89 -13.57
C LEU A 328 6.62 7.22 -14.90
N LEU A 329 6.05 6.02 -14.87
CA LEU A 329 5.58 5.32 -16.08
C LEU A 329 4.52 6.14 -16.83
N LEU A 330 3.59 6.75 -16.11
CA LEU A 330 2.55 7.59 -16.70
C LEU A 330 3.15 8.85 -17.35
N ILE A 331 4.09 9.52 -16.70
CA ILE A 331 4.78 10.70 -17.25
C ILE A 331 5.55 10.33 -18.53
N VAL A 332 6.28 9.21 -18.52
CA VAL A 332 6.99 8.71 -19.71
C VAL A 332 6.00 8.35 -20.82
N TYR A 333 4.86 7.75 -20.48
CA TYR A 333 3.81 7.43 -21.45
C TYR A 333 3.13 8.67 -22.02
N ILE A 334 2.96 9.75 -21.24
CA ILE A 334 2.52 11.07 -21.76
C ILE A 334 3.53 11.62 -22.77
N ALA A 335 4.82 11.54 -22.43
CA ALA A 335 5.88 12.15 -23.23
C ALA A 335 6.14 11.42 -24.56
N TYR A 336 6.04 10.08 -24.56
CA TYR A 336 6.44 9.25 -25.71
C TYR A 336 5.33 8.38 -26.31
N GLY A 337 4.17 8.27 -25.67
CA GLY A 337 3.06 7.42 -26.13
C GLY A 337 2.33 7.99 -27.34
N TYR A 338 1.79 7.10 -28.19
CA TYR A 338 0.97 7.49 -29.34
C TYR A 338 -0.49 7.05 -29.12
N THR A 339 -1.42 8.00 -29.03
CA THR A 339 -2.85 7.73 -28.88
C THR A 339 -3.65 8.31 -30.05
N LYS A 340 -4.48 7.47 -30.68
CA LYS A 340 -5.29 7.77 -31.87
C LYS A 340 -6.20 9.00 -31.73
N GLY A 341 -6.65 9.31 -30.51
CA GLY A 341 -7.50 10.47 -30.19
C GLY A 341 -6.77 11.65 -29.54
N GLY A 342 -5.43 11.67 -29.56
CA GLY A 342 -4.65 12.69 -28.85
C GLY A 342 -4.82 12.61 -27.34
N SER A 343 -4.80 13.77 -26.67
CA SER A 343 -4.79 13.88 -25.20
C SER A 343 -6.05 13.31 -24.52
N SER A 344 -7.22 13.33 -25.17
CA SER A 344 -8.48 12.83 -24.58
C SER A 344 -8.49 11.31 -24.42
N SER A 345 -8.03 10.58 -25.43
CA SER A 345 -7.88 9.11 -25.36
C SER A 345 -6.82 8.71 -24.33
N PHE A 346 -5.73 9.48 -24.21
CA PHE A 346 -4.74 9.26 -23.16
C PHE A 346 -5.33 9.45 -21.75
N ILE A 347 -6.10 10.53 -21.54
CA ILE A 347 -6.74 10.81 -20.25
C ILE A 347 -7.68 9.68 -19.88
N LEU A 348 -8.50 9.23 -20.82
CA LEU A 348 -9.35 8.06 -20.59
C LEU A 348 -8.49 6.87 -20.17
N ILE A 349 -7.46 6.49 -20.95
CA ILE A 349 -6.51 5.36 -20.69
C ILE A 349 -5.92 5.37 -19.29
N THR A 350 -5.60 6.55 -18.78
CA THR A 350 -4.74 6.67 -17.60
C THR A 350 -5.44 7.21 -16.37
N ILE A 351 -6.69 7.69 -16.45
CA ILE A 351 -7.40 8.36 -15.34
C ILE A 351 -7.42 7.51 -14.07
N SER A 352 -7.60 6.21 -14.23
CA SER A 352 -7.62 5.22 -13.17
C SER A 352 -6.26 4.87 -12.58
N SER A 353 -5.22 4.89 -13.41
CA SER A 353 -3.83 4.75 -12.95
C SER A 353 -3.41 6.00 -12.17
N TRP A 354 -3.80 7.18 -12.64
CA TRP A 354 -3.64 8.43 -11.90
C TRP A 354 -4.45 8.43 -10.60
N PHE A 355 -5.68 7.94 -10.62
CA PHE A 355 -6.49 7.79 -9.41
C PHE A 355 -5.83 6.86 -8.39
N LEU A 356 -5.22 5.76 -8.85
CA LEU A 356 -4.42 4.86 -8.00
C LEU A 356 -3.20 5.58 -7.41
N VAL A 357 -2.44 6.32 -8.23
CA VAL A 357 -1.28 7.11 -7.77
C VAL A 357 -1.70 8.12 -6.70
N MET A 358 -2.72 8.92 -6.99
CA MET A 358 -3.22 9.94 -6.05
C MET A 358 -3.74 9.32 -4.76
N SER A 359 -4.45 8.20 -4.86
CA SER A 359 -4.95 7.49 -3.68
C SER A 359 -3.81 6.95 -2.81
N TRP A 360 -2.77 6.37 -3.41
CA TRP A 360 -1.63 5.82 -2.68
C TRP A 360 -0.72 6.87 -2.06
N LEU A 361 -0.59 8.05 -2.69
CA LEU A 361 0.22 9.14 -2.16
C LEU A 361 -0.50 9.95 -1.08
N PHE A 362 -1.79 10.27 -1.30
CA PHE A 362 -2.48 11.29 -0.50
C PHE A 362 -3.52 10.76 0.49
N ALA A 363 -3.96 9.50 0.40
CA ALA A 363 -4.90 8.95 1.39
C ALA A 363 -4.42 9.13 2.86
N PRO A 364 -3.13 8.91 3.21
CA PRO A 364 -2.65 9.13 4.56
C PRO A 364 -2.86 10.54 5.09
N TYR A 365 -2.93 11.55 4.22
CA TYR A 365 -3.09 12.95 4.61
C TYR A 365 -4.54 13.41 4.52
N ILE A 366 -5.29 12.95 3.50
CA ILE A 366 -6.74 13.17 3.36
C ILE A 366 -7.50 12.63 4.58
N PHE A 367 -7.08 11.47 5.08
CA PHE A 367 -7.69 10.80 6.23
C PHE A 367 -7.02 11.09 7.57
N ASN A 368 -6.10 12.07 7.61
CA ASN A 368 -5.44 12.52 8.84
C ASN A 368 -6.17 13.72 9.45
N PRO A 369 -6.60 13.67 10.72
CA PRO A 369 -7.14 14.83 11.41
C PRO A 369 -6.14 15.99 11.39
N SER A 370 -6.60 17.23 11.14
CA SER A 370 -5.74 18.41 10.98
C SER A 370 -4.60 18.24 9.95
N GLY A 371 -4.74 17.35 8.97
CA GLY A 371 -3.69 17.04 7.99
C GLY A 371 -3.33 18.21 7.07
N PHE A 372 -4.22 19.19 6.92
CA PHE A 372 -4.00 20.41 6.14
C PHE A 372 -4.03 21.68 6.99
N GLU A 373 -3.76 21.58 8.29
CA GLU A 373 -3.66 22.75 9.16
C GLU A 373 -2.23 23.34 9.10
N TRP A 374 -2.10 24.62 8.73
CA TRP A 374 -0.80 25.27 8.49
C TRP A 374 0.20 25.09 9.64
N GLN A 375 -0.23 25.32 10.88
CA GLN A 375 0.65 25.20 12.07
C GLN A 375 1.19 23.77 12.22
N LYS A 376 0.33 22.76 12.01
CA LYS A 376 0.73 21.35 12.08
C LYS A 376 1.62 20.94 10.93
N THR A 377 1.37 21.45 9.72
CA THR A 377 2.25 21.23 8.57
C THR A 377 3.67 21.76 8.85
N VAL A 378 3.82 22.95 9.45
CA VAL A 378 5.15 23.49 9.78
C VAL A 378 5.85 22.62 10.82
N GLU A 379 5.16 22.24 11.90
CA GLU A 379 5.70 21.31 12.92
C GLU A 379 6.14 19.97 12.30
N ASP A 380 5.35 19.44 11.36
CA ASP A 380 5.63 18.19 10.66
C ASP A 380 6.84 18.28 9.74
N PHE A 381 7.08 19.44 9.11
CA PHE A 381 8.27 19.67 8.31
C PHE A 381 9.53 19.63 9.17
N ASP A 382 9.50 20.31 10.31
CA ASP A 382 10.62 20.34 11.25
C ASP A 382 10.88 18.94 11.84
N ASP A 383 9.83 18.20 12.24
CA ASP A 383 9.96 16.83 12.73
C ASP A 383 10.55 15.89 11.67
N TRP A 384 10.06 15.97 10.44
CA TRP A 384 10.53 15.13 9.33
C TRP A 384 11.97 15.44 8.93
N THR A 385 12.33 16.72 8.81
CA THR A 385 13.70 17.13 8.48
C THR A 385 14.68 16.72 9.57
N ASN A 386 14.31 16.90 10.85
CA ASN A 386 15.11 16.43 11.98
C ASN A 386 15.28 14.90 11.94
N TRP A 387 14.22 14.13 11.75
CA TRP A 387 14.29 12.66 11.65
C TRP A 387 15.18 12.18 10.47
N LEU A 388 15.08 12.85 9.33
CA LEU A 388 15.83 12.53 8.12
C LEU A 388 17.34 12.80 8.28
N LEU A 389 17.70 13.90 8.95
CA LEU A 389 19.08 14.35 9.13
C LEU A 389 19.74 13.78 10.39
N TYR A 390 18.96 13.26 11.35
CA TYR A 390 19.48 12.70 12.57
C TYR A 390 20.32 11.44 12.30
N LYS A 391 21.63 11.57 12.54
CA LYS A 391 22.57 10.46 12.40
C LYS A 391 22.32 9.44 13.50
N GLY A 392 22.10 8.19 13.09
CA GLY A 392 21.78 7.12 14.02
C GLY A 392 22.94 6.76 14.95
N GLY A 393 22.65 5.85 15.88
CA GLY A 393 23.62 5.25 16.79
C GLY A 393 23.19 3.84 17.17
N VAL A 394 24.07 3.06 17.81
CA VAL A 394 23.73 1.71 18.26
C VAL A 394 22.59 1.78 19.28
N GLY A 395 21.47 1.11 19.00
CA GLY A 395 20.30 1.09 19.86
C GLY A 395 19.27 2.21 19.65
N VAL A 396 19.49 3.12 18.68
CA VAL A 396 18.48 4.12 18.30
C VAL A 396 17.35 3.43 17.54
N LYS A 397 16.10 3.68 17.97
CA LYS A 397 14.89 3.15 17.31
C LYS A 397 14.66 3.87 15.98
N GLY A 398 14.10 3.15 15.00
CA GLY A 398 13.67 3.72 13.70
C GLY A 398 12.79 4.97 13.80
N ASP A 399 12.09 5.15 14.92
CA ASP A 399 11.24 6.31 15.12
C ASP A 399 11.99 7.64 15.26
N ASN A 400 13.23 7.59 15.72
CA ASN A 400 14.03 8.79 15.99
C ASN A 400 15.08 9.04 14.91
N SER A 401 15.42 8.05 14.09
CA SER A 401 16.43 8.20 13.04
C SER A 401 16.06 7.45 11.77
N TRP A 402 16.17 8.17 10.65
CA TRP A 402 16.01 7.60 9.31
C TRP A 402 16.95 6.42 9.06
N GLU A 403 18.19 6.48 9.56
CA GLU A 403 19.18 5.41 9.33
C GLU A 403 18.76 4.09 9.96
N SER A 404 18.32 4.11 11.23
CA SER A 404 17.80 2.93 11.91
C SER A 404 16.54 2.40 11.24
N TRP A 405 15.62 3.28 10.84
CA TRP A 405 14.39 2.87 10.15
C TRP A 405 14.69 2.21 8.80
N TRP A 406 15.60 2.79 8.01
CA TRP A 406 16.00 2.25 6.72
C TRP A 406 16.60 0.85 6.84
N ASP A 407 17.47 0.64 7.83
CA ASP A 407 18.06 -0.67 8.10
C ASP A 407 17.01 -1.68 8.63
N GLU A 408 16.06 -1.27 9.47
CA GLU A 408 14.96 -2.09 9.96
C GLU A 408 13.99 -2.53 8.84
N GLU A 409 13.64 -1.62 7.94
CA GLU A 409 12.65 -1.89 6.89
C GLU A 409 13.18 -2.93 5.88
N GLN A 410 14.49 -2.93 5.63
CA GLN A 410 15.18 -3.87 4.73
C GLN A 410 15.55 -5.21 5.37
N ALA A 411 15.35 -5.37 6.67
CA ALA A 411 15.82 -6.54 7.41
C ALA A 411 15.21 -7.87 6.93
N HIS A 412 14.11 -7.84 6.18
CA HIS A 412 13.44 -9.03 5.65
C HIS A 412 14.21 -9.70 4.49
N ILE A 413 15.08 -8.98 3.78
CA ILE A 413 15.81 -9.50 2.61
C ILE A 413 17.02 -10.33 3.06
N LYS A 414 16.76 -11.57 3.49
CA LYS A 414 17.81 -12.48 4.00
C LYS A 414 18.05 -13.69 3.10
N SER A 415 16.99 -14.25 2.51
CA SER A 415 17.04 -15.51 1.79
C SER A 415 17.69 -15.36 0.42
N TRP A 416 18.38 -16.41 -0.04
CA TRP A 416 19.01 -16.43 -1.38
C TRP A 416 17.96 -16.31 -2.50
N ARG A 417 16.84 -17.02 -2.37
CA ARG A 417 15.70 -16.94 -3.30
C ARG A 417 15.12 -15.53 -3.36
N GLY A 418 14.90 -14.91 -2.20
CA GLY A 418 14.40 -13.54 -2.13
C GLY A 418 15.32 -12.55 -2.83
N ARG A 419 16.64 -12.66 -2.67
CA ARG A 419 17.61 -11.78 -3.36
C ARG A 419 17.59 -11.92 -4.88
N ILE A 420 17.47 -13.14 -5.40
CA ILE A 420 17.37 -13.39 -6.84
C ILE A 420 16.08 -12.76 -7.38
N LEU A 421 14.94 -13.00 -6.73
CA LEU A 421 13.65 -12.45 -7.15
C LEU A 421 13.65 -10.91 -7.12
N GLU A 422 14.19 -10.31 -6.07
CA GLU A 422 14.32 -8.84 -5.98
C GLU A 422 15.26 -8.28 -7.06
N THR A 423 16.31 -9.01 -7.42
CA THR A 423 17.21 -8.64 -8.52
C THR A 423 16.44 -8.65 -9.84
N ILE A 424 15.72 -9.74 -10.15
CA ILE A 424 14.88 -9.85 -11.36
C ILE A 424 13.86 -8.71 -11.43
N LEU A 425 13.17 -8.45 -10.31
CA LEU A 425 12.21 -7.35 -10.21
C LEU A 425 12.88 -5.98 -10.44
N SER A 426 14.11 -5.78 -9.95
CA SER A 426 14.85 -4.51 -10.10
C SER A 426 15.30 -4.25 -11.54
N LEU A 427 15.57 -5.30 -12.32
CA LEU A 427 16.01 -5.16 -13.73
C LEU A 427 15.01 -4.40 -14.61
N ARG A 428 13.72 -4.38 -14.23
CA ARG A 428 12.69 -3.62 -14.96
C ARG A 428 13.03 -2.13 -15.11
N PHE A 429 13.76 -1.57 -14.14
CA PHE A 429 14.14 -0.16 -14.17
C PHE A 429 15.17 0.16 -15.29
N LEU A 430 15.90 -0.85 -15.78
CA LEU A 430 16.84 -0.66 -16.89
C LEU A 430 16.14 -0.30 -18.21
N ILE A 431 14.86 -0.68 -18.34
CA ILE A 431 14.04 -0.33 -19.51
C ILE A 431 13.93 1.18 -19.68
N PHE A 432 13.87 1.95 -18.59
CA PHE A 432 13.80 3.42 -18.67
C PHE A 432 15.08 4.01 -19.27
N GLN A 433 16.25 3.59 -18.79
CA GLN A 433 17.52 4.08 -19.33
C GLN A 433 17.68 3.71 -20.78
N TYR A 434 17.47 2.44 -21.08
CA TYR A 434 17.60 1.92 -22.43
C TYR A 434 16.65 2.66 -23.38
N GLY A 435 15.36 2.69 -23.08
CA GLY A 435 14.35 3.24 -23.99
C GLY A 435 14.41 4.77 -24.13
N ILE A 436 14.71 5.51 -23.06
CA ILE A 436 14.81 6.98 -23.14
C ILE A 436 16.07 7.39 -23.90
N VAL A 437 17.23 6.77 -23.64
CA VAL A 437 18.50 7.11 -24.31
C VAL A 437 18.39 6.97 -25.83
N TYR A 438 17.74 5.92 -26.33
CA TYR A 438 17.55 5.73 -27.78
C TYR A 438 16.52 6.66 -28.42
N LYS A 439 15.70 7.35 -27.63
CA LYS A 439 14.76 8.37 -28.11
C LYS A 439 15.30 9.79 -28.01
N LEU A 440 16.45 10.00 -27.36
CA LEU A 440 17.10 11.31 -27.29
C LEU A 440 17.52 11.77 -28.68
N LYS A 441 17.20 13.01 -29.04
CA LYS A 441 17.50 13.58 -30.36
C LYS A 441 19.00 13.64 -30.68
N ILE A 442 19.85 13.66 -29.65
CA ILE A 442 21.32 13.69 -29.78
C ILE A 442 21.88 12.42 -30.43
N THR A 443 21.16 11.29 -30.33
CA THR A 443 21.64 9.99 -30.84
C THR A 443 21.38 9.80 -32.33
N ALA A 444 20.67 10.73 -33.00
CA ALA A 444 20.39 10.71 -34.44
C ALA A 444 19.92 9.34 -34.96
N HIS A 445 19.08 8.64 -34.19
CA HIS A 445 18.57 7.28 -34.46
C HIS A 445 19.64 6.16 -34.47
N ASN A 446 20.85 6.42 -33.99
CA ASN A 446 21.88 5.40 -33.86
C ASN A 446 21.61 4.51 -32.64
N THR A 447 21.23 3.25 -32.90
CA THR A 447 20.85 2.26 -31.88
C THR A 447 22.04 1.48 -31.31
N SER A 448 23.28 1.95 -31.51
CA SER A 448 24.47 1.24 -31.04
C SER A 448 24.47 1.04 -29.51
N LEU A 449 24.99 -0.10 -29.06
CA LEU A 449 25.18 -0.42 -27.64
C LEU A 449 26.19 0.54 -26.97
N ALA A 450 27.06 1.17 -27.76
CA ALA A 450 28.07 2.13 -27.29
C ALA A 450 27.41 3.40 -26.73
N VAL A 451 26.33 3.89 -27.34
CA VAL A 451 25.57 5.06 -26.85
C VAL A 451 24.94 4.76 -25.48
N TYR A 452 24.41 3.54 -25.32
CA TYR A 452 23.92 3.08 -24.01
C TYR A 452 25.04 3.01 -22.98
N GLY A 453 26.21 2.44 -23.32
CA GLY A 453 27.40 2.43 -22.46
C GLY A 453 27.86 3.84 -22.05
N PHE A 454 27.84 4.81 -22.96
CA PHE A 454 28.17 6.20 -22.67
C PHE A 454 27.20 6.82 -21.64
N SER A 455 25.91 6.48 -21.70
CA SER A 455 24.92 6.97 -20.72
C SER A 455 25.23 6.54 -19.28
N TRP A 456 25.86 5.37 -19.09
CA TRP A 456 26.31 4.91 -17.77
C TRP A 456 27.52 5.69 -17.27
N ILE A 457 28.42 6.10 -18.17
CA ILE A 457 29.55 6.97 -17.82
C ILE A 457 29.01 8.33 -17.36
N VAL A 458 28.04 8.90 -18.07
CA VAL A 458 27.39 10.16 -17.68
C VAL A 458 26.72 10.04 -16.31
N LEU A 459 26.01 8.93 -16.06
CA LEU A 459 25.42 8.66 -14.74
C LEU A 459 26.50 8.60 -13.65
N LEU A 460 27.62 7.91 -13.90
CA LEU A 460 28.73 7.81 -12.95
C LEU A 460 29.36 9.17 -12.66
N VAL A 461 29.58 10.00 -13.69
CA VAL A 461 30.06 11.37 -13.54
C VAL A 461 29.08 12.20 -12.71
N MET A 462 27.77 12.11 -12.96
CA MET A 462 26.77 12.81 -12.15
C MET A 462 26.80 12.37 -10.69
N VAL A 463 26.93 11.06 -10.41
CA VAL A 463 27.04 10.56 -9.03
C VAL A 463 28.30 11.06 -8.35
N LEU A 464 29.43 11.12 -9.05
CA LEU A 464 30.70 11.65 -8.52
C LEU A 464 30.61 13.15 -8.23
N LEU A 465 30.06 13.93 -9.18
CA LEU A 465 29.80 15.36 -9.00
C LEU A 465 28.90 15.59 -7.79
N PHE A 466 27.82 14.82 -7.70
CA PHE A 466 26.88 14.89 -6.60
C PHE A 466 27.54 14.59 -5.24
N LYS A 467 28.40 13.57 -5.18
CA LYS A 467 29.16 13.23 -3.96
C LYS A 467 30.06 14.38 -3.52
N LEU A 468 30.61 15.14 -4.47
CA LEU A 468 31.42 16.32 -4.19
C LEU A 468 30.58 17.50 -3.66
N PHE A 469 29.34 17.65 -4.14
CA PHE A 469 28.38 18.63 -3.60
C PHE A 469 27.89 18.30 -2.19
N THR A 470 27.75 17.02 -1.86
CA THR A 470 27.27 16.59 -0.52
C THR A 470 28.38 16.38 0.50
N ALA A 471 29.64 16.37 0.06
CA ALA A 471 30.79 16.32 0.96
C ALA A 471 30.79 17.53 1.89
N THR A 472 30.35 17.33 3.14
CA THR A 472 30.45 18.35 4.19
C THR A 472 31.83 18.23 4.84
N PRO A 473 32.64 19.30 4.89
CA PRO A 473 33.94 19.25 5.54
C PRO A 473 33.76 18.97 7.04
N LYS A 474 34.34 17.88 7.53
CA LYS A 474 34.39 17.58 8.97
C LYS A 474 35.38 18.53 9.66
N LYS A 475 34.91 19.20 10.72
CA LYS A 475 35.70 19.88 11.78
C LYS A 475 37.08 20.39 11.35
N SER A 476 37.13 21.47 10.58
CA SER A 476 38.31 22.36 10.52
C SER A 476 37.84 23.74 10.12
N THR A 477 38.33 24.77 10.81
CA THR A 477 37.77 26.13 10.81
C THR A 477 38.16 26.97 9.58
N ALA A 478 39.02 26.48 8.67
CA ALA A 478 39.46 27.21 7.48
C ALA A 478 39.08 26.58 6.11
N LEU A 479 38.80 25.27 6.04
CA LEU A 479 38.39 24.57 4.82
C LEU A 479 36.95 24.78 4.30
N PRO A 480 35.93 25.19 5.09
CA PRO A 480 34.55 25.22 4.62
C PRO A 480 34.28 26.19 3.48
N THR A 481 34.93 27.36 3.49
CA THR A 481 34.72 28.41 2.48
C THR A 481 35.31 27.99 1.12
N PHE A 482 36.46 27.34 1.11
CA PHE A 482 37.10 26.84 -0.13
C PHE A 482 36.30 25.70 -0.76
N VAL A 483 35.78 24.76 0.04
CA VAL A 483 34.92 23.68 -0.46
C VAL A 483 33.61 24.24 -1.02
N ARG A 484 32.98 25.20 -0.33
CA ARG A 484 31.76 25.88 -0.83
C ARG A 484 32.02 26.69 -2.10
N PHE A 485 33.18 27.36 -2.19
CA PHE A 485 33.59 28.07 -3.40
C PHE A 485 33.80 27.10 -4.58
N LEU A 486 34.49 25.98 -4.34
CA LEU A 486 34.70 24.93 -5.35
C LEU A 486 33.37 24.30 -5.81
N GLN A 487 32.44 24.07 -4.88
CA GLN A 487 31.07 23.63 -5.19
C GLN A 487 30.35 24.67 -6.05
N GLY A 488 30.44 25.97 -5.73
CA GLY A 488 29.86 27.05 -6.53
C GLY A 488 30.45 27.10 -7.95
N LEU A 489 31.77 26.95 -8.08
CA LEU A 489 32.46 26.96 -9.37
C LEU A 489 32.10 25.72 -10.22
N LEU A 490 31.97 24.55 -9.58
CA LEU A 490 31.47 23.33 -10.21
C LEU A 490 30.00 23.47 -10.65
N ALA A 491 29.15 24.13 -9.85
CA ALA A 491 27.76 24.34 -10.21
C ALA A 491 27.63 25.24 -11.44
N LEU A 492 28.40 26.34 -11.48
CA LEU A 492 28.49 27.22 -12.65
C LEU A 492 29.05 26.46 -13.87
N GLY A 493 30.06 25.61 -13.68
CA GLY A 493 30.61 24.76 -14.73
C GLY A 493 29.59 23.75 -15.30
N ILE A 494 28.75 23.16 -14.46
CA ILE A 494 27.67 22.25 -14.89
C ILE A 494 26.61 23.03 -15.67
N ILE A 495 26.18 24.20 -15.18
CA ILE A 495 25.19 25.03 -15.87
C ILE A 495 25.73 25.48 -17.23
N ALA A 496 26.98 25.94 -17.27
CA ALA A 496 27.66 26.30 -18.51
C ALA A 496 27.77 25.10 -19.47
N GLY A 497 28.14 23.92 -18.96
CA GLY A 497 28.20 22.68 -19.73
C GLY A 497 26.85 22.30 -20.34
N ILE A 498 25.76 22.37 -19.57
CA ILE A 498 24.40 22.10 -20.06
C ILE A 498 23.98 23.14 -21.10
N ALA A 499 24.27 24.42 -20.87
CA ALA A 499 23.97 25.50 -21.81
C ALA A 499 24.72 25.31 -23.14
N LEU A 500 26.01 24.98 -23.10
CA LEU A 500 26.81 24.65 -24.28
C LEU A 500 26.25 23.42 -24.99
N LEU A 501 25.83 22.38 -24.25
CA LEU A 501 25.25 21.17 -24.84
C LEU A 501 23.96 21.48 -25.60
N ILE A 502 23.09 22.36 -25.07
CA ILE A 502 21.85 22.79 -25.74
C ILE A 502 22.14 23.68 -26.96
N VAL A 503 23.14 24.56 -26.90
CA VAL A 503 23.46 25.49 -28.00
C VAL A 503 24.18 24.79 -29.16
N PHE A 504 25.13 23.91 -28.86
CA PHE A 504 25.99 23.28 -29.86
C PHE A 504 25.48 21.93 -30.36
N THR A 505 24.45 21.33 -29.74
CA THR A 505 23.88 20.05 -30.18
C THR A 505 22.37 20.15 -30.39
N ARG A 506 21.76 19.10 -30.96
CA ARG A 506 20.29 19.02 -31.13
C ARG A 506 19.54 18.67 -29.83
N PHE A 507 20.20 18.77 -28.68
CA PHE A 507 19.65 18.41 -27.38
C PHE A 507 18.67 19.49 -26.90
N THR A 508 17.42 19.08 -26.65
CA THR A 508 16.37 20.02 -26.24
C THR A 508 16.16 20.03 -24.72
N ILE A 509 15.47 21.05 -24.21
CA ILE A 509 15.06 21.11 -22.80
C ILE A 509 14.20 19.88 -22.43
N ALA A 510 13.37 19.39 -23.36
CA ALA A 510 12.61 18.16 -23.16
C ALA A 510 13.51 16.92 -23.02
N ASP A 511 14.60 16.85 -23.79
CA ASP A 511 15.59 15.78 -23.67
C ASP A 511 16.34 15.84 -22.33
N LEU A 512 16.53 17.03 -21.74
CA LEU A 512 17.08 17.20 -20.40
C LEU A 512 16.16 16.60 -19.33
N PHE A 513 14.87 16.94 -19.37
CA PHE A 513 13.88 16.36 -18.46
C PHE A 513 13.77 14.84 -18.62
N ALA A 514 13.73 14.34 -19.86
CA ALA A 514 13.70 12.90 -20.12
C ALA A 514 14.95 12.19 -19.56
N SER A 515 16.13 12.78 -19.76
CA SER A 515 17.39 12.25 -19.21
C SER A 515 17.35 12.22 -17.67
N ALA A 516 16.82 13.26 -17.03
CA ALA A 516 16.64 13.28 -15.57
C ALA A 516 15.72 12.15 -15.09
N LEU A 517 14.60 11.89 -15.77
CA LEU A 517 13.69 10.78 -15.45
C LEU A 517 14.38 9.42 -15.60
N ALA A 518 15.18 9.24 -16.65
CA ALA A 518 15.99 8.03 -16.85
C ALA A 518 17.02 7.85 -15.73
N PHE A 519 17.69 8.93 -15.31
CA PHE A 519 18.68 8.88 -14.23
C PHE A 519 18.05 8.60 -12.86
N ILE A 520 16.84 9.14 -12.59
CA ILE A 520 16.10 8.82 -11.38
C ILE A 520 15.77 7.32 -11.33
N ALA A 521 15.24 6.75 -12.42
CA ALA A 521 14.90 5.33 -12.50
C ALA A 521 16.12 4.41 -12.35
N THR A 522 17.25 4.81 -12.92
CA THR A 522 18.49 4.02 -12.89
C THR A 522 19.18 4.06 -11.54
N GLY A 523 19.24 5.23 -10.89
CA GLY A 523 19.70 5.29 -9.51
C GLY A 523 18.77 4.50 -8.58
N TRP A 524 17.46 4.46 -8.86
CA TRP A 524 16.52 3.57 -8.16
C TRP A 524 16.88 2.08 -8.35
N CYS A 525 17.22 1.67 -9.57
CA CYS A 525 17.72 0.32 -9.87
C CYS A 525 18.99 -0.01 -9.06
N VAL A 526 19.98 0.89 -9.10
CA VAL A 526 21.25 0.72 -8.38
C VAL A 526 21.02 0.62 -6.88
N LEU A 527 20.12 1.42 -6.31
CA LEU A 527 19.75 1.34 -4.89
C LEU A 527 19.13 -0.02 -4.55
N CYS A 528 18.16 -0.51 -5.33
CA CYS A 528 17.56 -1.82 -5.09
C CYS A 528 18.59 -2.96 -5.19
N LEU A 529 19.49 -2.91 -6.17
CA LEU A 529 20.57 -3.89 -6.32
C LEU A 529 21.59 -3.80 -5.17
N ALA A 530 21.91 -2.59 -4.71
CA ALA A 530 22.83 -2.40 -3.60
C ALA A 530 22.25 -2.91 -2.26
N VAL A 531 20.94 -2.72 -2.06
CA VAL A 531 20.22 -3.22 -0.88
C VAL A 531 20.13 -4.75 -0.88
N THR A 532 19.79 -5.36 -2.02
CA THR A 532 19.68 -6.82 -2.15
C THR A 532 21.03 -7.52 -1.93
N TRP A 533 22.12 -6.92 -2.43
CA TRP A 533 23.50 -7.41 -2.29
C TRP A 533 24.31 -6.67 -1.24
N LYS A 534 23.67 -6.23 -0.14
CA LYS A 534 24.27 -5.46 0.97
C LYS A 534 25.62 -5.98 1.45
N ARG A 535 25.83 -7.30 1.52
CA ARG A 535 27.10 -7.90 1.96
C ARG A 535 28.25 -7.54 1.00
N VAL A 536 28.03 -7.66 -0.31
CA VAL A 536 29.03 -7.36 -1.34
C VAL A 536 29.36 -5.88 -1.37
N VAL A 537 28.34 -5.02 -1.28
CA VAL A 537 28.53 -3.56 -1.26
C VAL A 537 29.29 -3.11 -0.01
N LYS A 538 29.04 -3.74 1.14
CA LYS A 538 29.80 -3.49 2.37
C LYS A 538 31.26 -3.92 2.26
N THR A 539 31.56 -5.07 1.66
CA THR A 539 32.95 -5.51 1.44
C THR A 539 33.70 -4.58 0.48
N LEU A 540 33.00 -3.91 -0.44
CA LEU A 540 33.58 -2.90 -1.34
C LEU A 540 33.73 -1.50 -0.70
N GLY A 541 33.29 -1.31 0.54
CA GLY A 541 33.36 0.00 1.22
C GLY A 541 32.40 1.07 0.68
N LEU A 542 31.44 0.69 -0.17
CA LEU A 542 30.52 1.63 -0.84
C LEU A 542 29.22 1.88 -0.06
N TRP A 543 28.99 1.17 1.05
CA TRP A 543 27.72 1.20 1.77
C TRP A 543 27.34 2.59 2.30
N ASP A 544 28.31 3.37 2.78
CA ASP A 544 28.04 4.74 3.23
C ASP A 544 27.60 5.65 2.09
N SER A 545 28.17 5.47 0.89
CA SER A 545 27.73 6.22 -0.30
C SER A 545 26.33 5.82 -0.73
N VAL A 546 26.00 4.53 -0.71
CA VAL A 546 24.64 4.02 -0.99
C VAL A 546 23.63 4.57 0.01
N ARG A 547 23.99 4.65 1.29
CA ARG A 547 23.14 5.20 2.35
C ARG A 547 22.83 6.68 2.12
N GLU A 548 23.82 7.49 1.75
CA GLU A 548 23.59 8.91 1.45
C GLU A 548 22.68 9.09 0.23
N ILE A 549 22.91 8.33 -0.84
CA ILE A 549 22.04 8.35 -2.03
C ILE A 549 20.61 7.93 -1.66
N ALA A 550 20.46 6.85 -0.89
CA ALA A 550 19.16 6.41 -0.39
C ALA A 550 18.43 7.49 0.41
N ARG A 551 19.14 8.20 1.29
CA ARG A 551 18.57 9.30 2.08
C ARG A 551 18.01 10.40 1.18
N MET A 552 18.71 10.73 0.11
CA MET A 552 18.22 11.73 -0.82
C MET A 552 17.00 11.28 -1.62
N TYR A 553 16.97 10.03 -2.06
CA TYR A 553 15.80 9.48 -2.75
C TYR A 553 14.58 9.58 -1.85
N ASP A 554 14.75 9.25 -0.57
CA ASP A 554 13.70 9.41 0.42
C ASP A 554 13.36 10.89 0.69
N ALA A 555 14.36 11.77 0.74
CA ALA A 555 14.19 13.23 0.88
C ALA A 555 13.37 13.81 -0.27
N GLY A 556 13.73 13.46 -1.51
CA GLY A 556 13.06 13.90 -2.74
C GLY A 556 11.63 13.36 -2.81
N MET A 557 11.43 12.07 -2.51
CA MET A 557 10.09 11.49 -2.41
C MET A 557 9.24 12.17 -1.34
N GLY A 558 9.81 12.44 -0.16
CA GLY A 558 9.14 13.16 0.91
C GLY A 558 8.74 14.57 0.47
N ALA A 559 9.64 15.31 -0.17
CA ALA A 559 9.37 16.65 -0.69
C ALA A 559 8.27 16.67 -1.76
N VAL A 560 8.27 15.72 -2.69
CA VAL A 560 7.22 15.59 -3.73
C VAL A 560 5.83 15.40 -3.11
N ILE A 561 5.75 14.67 -1.99
CA ILE A 561 4.50 14.45 -1.26
C ILE A 561 4.14 15.66 -0.39
N PHE A 562 5.14 16.28 0.23
CA PHE A 562 4.97 17.37 1.19
C PHE A 562 4.55 18.69 0.52
N VAL A 563 5.10 19.02 -0.65
CA VAL A 563 4.82 20.28 -1.36
C VAL A 563 3.32 20.49 -1.63
N PRO A 564 2.57 19.51 -2.15
CA PRO A 564 1.12 19.65 -2.29
C PRO A 564 0.40 19.84 -0.95
N ILE A 565 0.84 19.20 0.12
CA ILE A 565 0.24 19.35 1.47
C ILE A 565 0.42 20.78 1.96
N VAL A 566 1.62 21.35 1.81
CA VAL A 566 1.91 22.76 2.13
C VAL A 566 1.01 23.68 1.34
N PHE A 567 0.90 23.47 0.02
CA PHE A 567 0.03 24.26 -0.85
C PHE A 567 -1.43 24.23 -0.39
N PHE A 568 -1.98 23.05 -0.11
CA PHE A 568 -3.37 22.92 0.36
C PHE A 568 -3.58 23.46 1.77
N SER A 569 -2.56 23.38 2.64
CA SER A 569 -2.64 23.90 4.01
C SER A 569 -2.66 25.44 4.09
N TRP A 570 -2.27 26.13 3.01
CA TRP A 570 -2.44 27.58 2.89
C TRP A 570 -3.92 27.98 2.91
N PHE A 571 -4.82 27.11 2.48
CA PHE A 571 -6.24 27.40 2.33
C PHE A 571 -7.05 26.87 3.53
N PRO A 572 -7.55 27.75 4.44
CA PRO A 572 -8.22 27.31 5.66
C PRO A 572 -9.48 26.46 5.41
N PHE A 573 -10.17 26.69 4.28
CA PHE A 573 -11.37 25.94 3.92
C PHE A 573 -11.10 24.45 3.70
N VAL A 574 -9.87 24.06 3.32
CA VAL A 574 -9.51 22.66 3.06
C VAL A 574 -9.53 21.85 4.36
N SER A 575 -8.95 22.39 5.44
CA SER A 575 -8.99 21.76 6.76
C SER A 575 -10.42 21.65 7.32
N ALA A 576 -11.24 22.68 7.13
CA ALA A 576 -12.65 22.66 7.52
C ALA A 576 -13.46 21.62 6.72
N PHE A 577 -13.23 21.54 5.41
CA PHE A 577 -13.87 20.56 4.53
C PHE A 577 -13.46 19.12 4.90
N GLN A 578 -12.17 18.90 5.13
CA GLN A 578 -11.63 17.62 5.59
C GLN A 578 -12.32 17.16 6.89
N SER A 579 -12.37 18.02 7.90
CA SER A 579 -12.95 17.67 9.21
C SER A 579 -14.42 17.28 9.11
N ARG A 580 -15.20 17.98 8.27
CA ARG A 580 -16.61 17.66 8.01
C ARG A 580 -16.83 16.35 7.28
N ILE A 581 -15.89 15.94 6.42
CA ILE A 581 -15.95 14.66 5.71
C ILE A 581 -15.52 13.50 6.60
N LEU A 582 -14.52 13.72 7.45
CA LEU A 582 -13.95 12.67 8.30
C LEU A 582 -14.83 12.34 9.49
N PHE A 583 -15.48 13.34 10.09
CA PHE A 583 -16.17 13.18 11.36
C PHE A 583 -17.66 13.52 11.27
N ASN A 584 -18.46 12.78 12.04
CA ASN A 584 -19.88 13.08 12.20
C ASN A 584 -20.07 14.45 12.87
N GLN A 585 -21.14 15.19 12.54
CA GLN A 585 -21.41 16.54 13.07
C GLN A 585 -21.40 16.61 14.61
N ALA A 586 -21.93 15.59 15.28
CA ALA A 586 -21.92 15.51 16.75
C ALA A 586 -20.49 15.40 17.32
N PHE A 587 -19.59 14.73 16.61
CA PHE A 587 -18.19 14.57 16.97
C PHE A 587 -17.34 15.77 16.54
N SER A 588 -17.66 16.38 15.39
CA SER A 588 -17.05 17.62 14.89
C SER A 588 -17.26 18.79 15.86
N ARG A 589 -18.45 18.90 16.49
CA ARG A 589 -18.69 19.89 17.55
C ARG A 589 -17.81 19.67 18.77
N GLY A 590 -17.60 18.42 19.19
CA GLY A 590 -16.65 18.10 20.27
C GLY A 590 -15.20 18.43 19.92
N LEU A 591 -14.84 18.27 18.63
CA LEU A 591 -13.51 18.57 18.09
C LEU A 591 -13.25 20.09 18.04
N GLU A 592 -14.24 20.88 17.57
CA GLU A 592 -14.21 22.35 17.61
C GLU A 592 -14.05 22.88 19.04
N ILE A 593 -14.79 22.32 20.00
CA ILE A 593 -14.65 22.68 21.42
C ILE A 593 -13.24 22.34 21.94
N SER A 594 -12.67 21.19 21.54
CA SER A 594 -11.31 20.80 21.96
C SER A 594 -10.23 21.72 21.38
N LEU A 595 -10.38 22.17 20.12
CA LEU A 595 -9.48 23.14 19.48
C LEU A 595 -9.55 24.50 20.16
N ILE A 596 -10.76 24.97 20.52
CA ILE A 596 -10.97 26.22 21.27
C ILE A 596 -10.33 26.14 22.67
N LEU A 597 -10.49 25.00 23.37
CA LEU A 597 -9.88 24.77 24.68
C LEU A 597 -8.36 24.66 24.62
N ALA A 598 -7.81 24.10 23.54
CA ALA A 598 -6.36 24.03 23.31
C ALA A 598 -5.77 25.42 22.99
N GLY A 599 -6.47 26.22 22.17
CA GLY A 599 -6.10 27.62 21.89
C GLY A 599 -6.08 28.49 23.15
N ASN A 600 -6.99 28.25 24.10
CA ASN A 600 -6.99 28.97 25.38
C ASN A 600 -5.81 28.61 26.31
N LYS A 601 -5.20 27.43 26.18
CA LYS A 601 -4.01 27.07 26.97
C LYS A 601 -2.73 27.78 26.48
N ALA A 602 -2.63 28.06 25.17
CA ALA A 602 -1.50 28.81 24.63
C ALA A 602 -1.50 30.28 25.10
N ASN A 603 -2.68 30.87 25.35
CA ASN A 603 -2.84 32.23 25.86
C ASN A 603 -2.71 32.36 27.39
N GLN A 604 -2.51 31.25 28.13
CA GLN A 604 -2.31 31.26 29.59
C GLN A 604 -0.85 31.04 30.00
N GLN A 605 0.09 30.93 29.04
CA GLN A 605 1.54 30.79 29.31
C GLN A 605 2.37 32.03 28.95
N THR A 606 1.73 33.19 28.82
CA THR A 606 2.36 34.52 28.95
C THR A 606 1.95 35.10 30.29
#